data_AF-J9HTG7-F1
#
_entry.id   AF-J9HTG7-F1
#
_cell.length_a   1.000
_cell.length_b   1.000
_cell.length_c   1.000
_cell.angle_alpha   90.00
_cell.angle_beta   90.00
_cell.angle_gamma   90.00
#
_symmetry.space_group_name_H-M   'P 1'
#
loop_
_entity.id
_entity.type
_entity.pdbx_description
1 polymer ?
#
loop_
_entity_poly.entity_id
_entity_poly.type
_entity_poly.pdbx_seq_one_letter_code
_entity_poly.pdbx_strand_id
1 'polypeptide(L)'
;MTLEGKAAVVIGGTGGIGVEICKKLLSSGISKLAILDVNELSPEAIANIASCNPTAELVSARCDITNKLNLEDVIRFQVMEKFGYIDLLVNSAGTVDERDPGRLIAINLDDLIYKRTGVKCITICPGITDTTLLSKFFAGEDLLFPWMDGIATEVKKNYPSQSPSAVGECIVKAVSEGENGSVWIVNGGLSYKLDIPANQFVQPSSTETSE
;
A
#
# COMPACT_ATOMS: atom_id res chain seq x y z
N MET A 1 6.90 13.97 7.01
CA MET A 1 6.44 14.68 5.80
C MET A 1 5.02 15.13 6.00
N THR A 2 4.67 16.39 5.69
CA THR A 2 3.25 16.80 5.61
C THR A 2 2.61 16.23 4.34
N LEU A 3 1.34 15.84 4.39
CA LEU A 3 0.55 15.35 3.25
C LEU A 3 -0.27 16.47 2.59
N GLU A 4 -0.40 17.62 3.24
CA GLU A 4 -1.26 18.70 2.78
C GLU A 4 -0.80 19.27 1.42
N GLY A 5 -1.73 19.38 0.48
CA GLY A 5 -1.48 19.94 -0.86
C GLY A 5 -0.72 19.01 -1.81
N LYS A 6 -0.41 17.78 -1.40
CA LYS A 6 0.40 16.84 -2.17
C LYS A 6 -0.40 15.95 -3.12
N ALA A 7 0.30 15.36 -4.08
CA ALA A 7 -0.24 14.42 -5.05
C ALA A 7 0.10 12.96 -4.69
N ALA A 8 -0.92 12.11 -4.63
CA ALA A 8 -0.76 10.67 -4.34
C ALA A 8 -1.33 9.79 -5.45
N VAL A 9 -0.71 8.63 -5.65
CA VAL A 9 -1.21 7.54 -6.48
C VAL A 9 -1.38 6.30 -5.60
N VAL A 10 -2.56 5.68 -5.63
CA VAL A 10 -2.85 4.43 -4.94
C VAL A 10 -3.13 3.35 -5.98
N ILE A 11 -2.25 2.36 -6.06
CA ILE A 11 -2.42 1.15 -6.85
C ILE A 11 -3.13 0.10 -5.98
N GLY A 12 -4.10 -0.63 -6.52
CA GLY A 12 -4.99 -1.49 -5.73
C GLY A 12 -6.07 -0.71 -4.98
N GLY A 13 -6.38 0.50 -5.45
CA GLY A 13 -7.23 1.46 -4.76
C GLY A 13 -8.71 1.08 -4.68
N THR A 14 -9.15 0.03 -5.40
CA THR A 14 -10.54 -0.46 -5.32
C THR A 14 -10.75 -1.51 -4.23
N GLY A 15 -9.66 -2.10 -3.71
CA GLY A 15 -9.72 -3.12 -2.67
C GLY A 15 -10.21 -2.58 -1.33
N GLY A 16 -10.62 -3.48 -0.43
CA GLY A 16 -11.15 -3.09 0.89
C GLY A 16 -10.18 -2.22 1.71
N ILE A 17 -8.89 -2.51 1.65
CA ILE A 17 -7.85 -1.64 2.22
C ILE A 17 -7.64 -0.40 1.35
N GLY A 18 -7.48 -0.56 0.03
CA GLY A 18 -7.22 0.52 -0.91
C GLY A 18 -8.20 1.70 -0.82
N VAL A 19 -9.50 1.41 -0.67
CA VAL A 19 -10.55 2.44 -0.50
C VAL A 19 -10.33 3.24 0.78
N GLU A 20 -10.04 2.58 1.89
CA GLU A 20 -9.79 3.26 3.17
C GLU A 20 -8.47 4.04 3.15
N ILE A 21 -7.45 3.56 2.43
CA ILE A 21 -6.23 4.33 2.17
C ILE A 21 -6.58 5.63 1.45
N CYS A 22 -7.35 5.56 0.35
CA CYS A 22 -7.76 6.74 -0.41
C CYS A 22 -8.48 7.77 0.48
N LYS A 23 -9.44 7.32 1.29
CA LYS A 23 -10.16 8.20 2.22
C LYS A 23 -9.24 8.86 3.24
N LYS A 24 -8.36 8.07 3.89
CA LYS A 24 -7.44 8.59 4.93
C LYS A 24 -6.43 9.56 4.35
N LEU A 25 -5.93 9.30 3.14
CA LEU A 25 -5.04 10.23 2.43
C LEU A 25 -5.74 11.57 2.13
N LEU A 26 -6.97 11.55 1.61
CA LEU A 26 -7.75 12.77 1.36
C LEU A 26 -8.06 13.53 2.65
N SER A 27 -8.52 12.83 3.69
CA SER A 27 -8.75 13.44 5.02
C SER A 27 -7.49 14.00 5.67
N SER A 28 -6.30 13.56 5.22
CA SER A 28 -5.01 14.07 5.69
C SER A 28 -4.46 15.22 4.83
N GLY A 29 -5.25 15.74 3.89
CA GLY A 29 -4.92 16.94 3.12
C GLY A 29 -4.32 16.69 1.74
N ILE A 30 -4.25 15.44 1.27
CA ILE A 30 -3.92 15.17 -0.15
C ILE A 30 -4.91 15.93 -1.04
N SER A 31 -4.38 16.68 -2.00
CA SER A 31 -5.16 17.55 -2.89
C SER A 31 -5.31 16.95 -4.29
N LYS A 32 -4.47 15.98 -4.67
CA LYS A 32 -4.59 15.25 -5.93
C LYS A 32 -4.42 13.77 -5.67
N LEU A 33 -5.40 12.95 -6.05
CA LEU A 33 -5.37 11.51 -5.79
C LEU A 33 -5.74 10.71 -7.05
N ALA A 34 -4.84 9.84 -7.47
CA ALA A 34 -5.12 8.84 -8.50
C ALA A 34 -5.39 7.48 -7.86
N ILE A 35 -6.49 6.86 -8.25
CA ILE A 35 -6.96 5.55 -7.80
C ILE A 35 -6.85 4.60 -8.99
N LEU A 36 -5.89 3.67 -8.93
CA LEU A 36 -5.54 2.77 -10.02
C LEU A 36 -5.76 1.32 -9.61
N ASP A 37 -6.44 0.54 -10.44
CA ASP A 37 -6.74 -0.86 -10.17
C ASP A 37 -7.13 -1.60 -11.46
N VAL A 38 -7.10 -2.94 -11.45
CA VAL A 38 -7.63 -3.73 -12.57
C VAL A 38 -9.17 -3.67 -12.65
N ASN A 39 -9.81 -3.34 -11.52
CA ASN A 39 -11.24 -3.10 -11.40
C ASN A 39 -11.55 -1.60 -11.48
N GLU A 40 -12.82 -1.26 -11.71
CA GLU A 40 -13.29 0.12 -11.72
C GLU A 40 -14.18 0.38 -10.49
N LEU A 41 -14.08 1.57 -9.91
CA LEU A 41 -15.00 2.02 -8.87
C LEU A 41 -16.33 2.44 -9.48
N SER A 42 -17.43 2.17 -8.77
CA SER A 42 -18.72 2.77 -9.12
C SER A 42 -18.69 4.29 -8.90
N PRO A 43 -19.55 5.07 -9.59
CA PRO A 43 -19.66 6.50 -9.35
C PRO A 43 -19.98 6.85 -7.89
N GLU A 44 -20.77 6.02 -7.22
CA GLU A 44 -21.12 6.16 -5.80
C GLU A 44 -19.91 5.97 -4.89
N ALA A 45 -19.05 4.98 -5.19
CA ALA A 45 -17.82 4.75 -4.44
C ALA A 45 -16.83 5.91 -4.61
N ILE A 46 -16.68 6.43 -5.83
CA ILE A 46 -15.86 7.62 -6.11
C ILE A 46 -16.40 8.82 -5.32
N ALA A 47 -17.70 9.06 -5.34
CA ALA A 47 -18.32 10.15 -4.59
C ALA A 47 -18.11 10.01 -3.07
N ASN A 48 -18.19 8.79 -2.55
CA ASN A 48 -17.91 8.51 -1.14
C ASN A 48 -16.47 8.87 -0.76
N ILE A 49 -15.48 8.46 -1.58
CA ILE A 49 -14.07 8.80 -1.37
C ILE A 49 -13.86 10.32 -1.49
N ALA A 50 -14.41 10.95 -2.52
CA ALA A 50 -14.31 12.38 -2.77
C ALA A 50 -14.86 13.24 -1.61
N SER A 51 -15.87 12.74 -0.89
CA SER A 51 -16.45 13.46 0.25
C SER A 51 -15.46 13.72 1.39
N CYS A 52 -14.37 12.95 1.48
CA CYS A 52 -13.31 13.15 2.47
C CYS A 52 -12.47 14.42 2.21
N ASN A 53 -12.40 14.88 0.97
CA ASN A 53 -11.85 16.19 0.59
C ASN A 53 -12.50 16.66 -0.73
N PRO A 54 -13.62 17.40 -0.67
CA PRO A 54 -14.38 17.79 -1.86
C PRO A 54 -13.63 18.72 -2.83
N THR A 55 -12.52 19.31 -2.39
CA THR A 55 -11.68 20.19 -3.21
C THR A 55 -10.55 19.45 -3.93
N ALA A 56 -10.33 18.17 -3.60
CA ALA A 56 -9.28 17.38 -4.20
C ALA A 56 -9.60 17.01 -5.65
N GLU A 57 -8.58 17.01 -6.48
CA GLU A 57 -8.65 16.50 -7.83
C GLU A 57 -8.51 14.98 -7.83
N LEU A 58 -9.48 14.28 -8.42
CA LEU A 58 -9.48 12.81 -8.50
C LEU A 58 -9.30 12.30 -9.92
N VAL A 59 -8.50 11.24 -10.03
CA VAL A 59 -8.38 10.40 -11.21
C VAL A 59 -8.69 8.97 -10.78
N SER A 60 -9.65 8.32 -11.42
CA SER A 60 -9.89 6.89 -11.25
C SER A 60 -9.73 6.23 -12.60
N ALA A 61 -8.86 5.23 -12.71
CA ALA A 61 -8.54 4.60 -13.98
C ALA A 61 -8.24 3.11 -13.82
N ARG A 62 -8.70 2.33 -14.81
CA ARG A 62 -8.31 0.93 -14.92
C ARG A 62 -6.83 0.82 -15.30
N CYS A 63 -6.06 0.10 -14.50
CA CYS A 63 -4.62 -0.11 -14.65
C CYS A 63 -4.22 -1.52 -14.23
N ASP A 64 -3.73 -2.32 -15.17
CA ASP A 64 -3.10 -3.62 -14.92
C ASP A 64 -1.59 -3.44 -14.80
N ILE A 65 -1.08 -3.50 -13.57
CA ILE A 65 0.35 -3.34 -13.27
C ILE A 65 1.24 -4.45 -13.85
N THR A 66 0.65 -5.57 -14.30
CA THR A 66 1.42 -6.62 -14.98
C THR A 66 1.56 -6.39 -16.47
N ASN A 67 0.79 -5.44 -17.02
CA ASN A 67 1.00 -4.90 -18.34
C ASN A 67 1.76 -3.57 -18.24
N LYS A 68 3.08 -3.64 -18.43
CA LYS A 68 3.97 -2.48 -18.32
C LYS A 68 3.56 -1.30 -19.22
N LEU A 69 3.12 -1.56 -20.45
CA LEU A 69 2.69 -0.51 -21.37
C LEU A 69 1.42 0.18 -20.86
N ASN A 70 0.44 -0.60 -20.39
CA ASN A 70 -0.76 -0.03 -19.79
C ASN A 70 -0.45 0.83 -18.56
N LEU A 71 0.44 0.36 -17.67
CA LEU A 71 0.88 1.14 -16.52
C LEU A 71 1.56 2.46 -16.94
N GLU A 72 2.50 2.41 -17.90
CA GLU A 72 3.19 3.59 -18.40
C GLU A 72 2.22 4.60 -19.04
N ASP A 73 1.28 4.13 -19.85
CA ASP A 73 0.28 4.98 -20.50
C ASP A 73 -0.68 5.62 -19.49
N VAL A 74 -1.19 4.86 -18.51
CA VAL A 74 -2.09 5.40 -17.47
C VAL A 74 -1.37 6.46 -16.64
N ILE A 75 -0.14 6.18 -16.19
CA ILE A 75 0.65 7.13 -15.42
C ILE A 75 0.94 8.38 -16.26
N ARG A 76 1.37 8.23 -17.51
CA ARG A 76 1.71 9.38 -18.37
C ARG A 76 0.48 10.22 -18.71
N PHE A 77 -0.54 9.62 -19.30
CA PHE A 77 -1.63 10.36 -19.95
C PHE A 77 -2.81 10.67 -19.03
N GLN A 78 -2.99 9.93 -17.92
CA GLN A 78 -4.12 10.17 -17.02
C GLN A 78 -3.70 10.81 -15.70
N VAL A 79 -2.54 10.42 -15.16
CA VAL A 79 -2.05 10.95 -13.89
C VAL A 79 -1.17 12.17 -14.11
N MET A 80 -0.08 12.04 -14.87
CA MET A 80 0.92 13.10 -15.01
C MET A 80 0.40 14.32 -15.80
N GLU A 81 -0.43 14.12 -16.84
CA GLU A 81 -1.05 15.24 -17.56
C GLU A 81 -1.95 16.12 -16.66
N LYS A 82 -2.59 15.51 -15.64
CA LYS A 82 -3.44 16.22 -14.69
C LYS A 82 -2.66 16.77 -13.49
N PHE A 83 -1.82 15.93 -12.88
CA PHE A 83 -1.19 16.26 -11.62
C PHE A 83 0.12 17.03 -11.79
N GLY A 84 0.87 16.75 -12.86
CA GLY A 84 2.20 17.29 -13.16
C GLY A 84 3.35 16.67 -12.34
N TYR A 85 3.03 16.09 -11.17
CA TYR A 85 3.98 15.47 -10.25
C TYR A 85 3.28 14.41 -9.40
N ILE A 86 4.08 13.55 -8.76
CA ILE A 86 3.62 12.56 -7.78
C ILE A 86 4.54 12.66 -6.56
N ASP A 87 3.98 12.93 -5.38
CA ASP A 87 4.72 12.96 -4.12
C ASP A 87 4.72 11.60 -3.41
N LEU A 88 3.63 10.83 -3.56
CA LEU A 88 3.41 9.58 -2.86
C LEU A 88 2.86 8.52 -3.81
N LEU A 89 3.50 7.35 -3.84
CA LEU A 89 2.97 6.15 -4.46
C LEU A 89 2.69 5.11 -3.38
N VAL A 90 1.44 4.66 -3.27
CA VAL A 90 1.05 3.54 -2.42
C VAL A 90 0.79 2.34 -3.31
N ASN A 91 1.68 1.35 -3.24
CA ASN A 91 1.44 0.06 -3.88
C ASN A 91 0.68 -0.85 -2.91
N SER A 92 -0.63 -0.94 -3.10
CA SER A 92 -1.53 -1.77 -2.29
C SER A 92 -2.23 -2.85 -3.12
N ALA A 93 -1.81 -3.08 -4.37
CA ALA A 93 -2.31 -4.21 -5.14
C ALA A 93 -1.72 -5.50 -4.57
N GLY A 94 -2.60 -6.41 -4.18
CA GLY A 94 -2.23 -7.73 -3.71
C GLY A 94 -3.32 -8.73 -4.05
N THR A 95 -2.92 -9.92 -4.46
CA THR A 95 -3.79 -11.08 -4.60
C THR A 95 -3.31 -12.13 -3.60
N VAL A 96 -4.22 -12.84 -2.95
CA VAL A 96 -3.87 -14.13 -2.34
C VAL A 96 -3.87 -15.13 -3.49
N ASP A 97 -2.76 -15.20 -4.21
CA ASP A 97 -2.56 -16.21 -5.26
C ASP A 97 -1.26 -16.95 -5.00
N GLU A 98 -1.36 -18.05 -4.26
CA GLU A 98 -0.24 -18.94 -3.95
C GLU A 98 0.25 -19.72 -5.19
N ARG A 99 -0.44 -19.60 -6.35
CA ARG A 99 -0.05 -20.27 -7.61
C ARG A 99 1.09 -19.54 -8.34
N ASP A 100 1.39 -18.28 -7.98
CA ASP A 100 2.46 -17.48 -8.59
C ASP A 100 3.22 -16.62 -7.54
N PRO A 101 4.20 -17.20 -6.82
CA PRO A 101 4.97 -16.50 -5.80
C PRO A 101 5.86 -15.38 -6.34
N GLY A 102 6.11 -15.32 -7.65
CA GLY A 102 6.92 -14.28 -8.29
C GLY A 102 6.24 -12.91 -8.30
N ARG A 103 4.92 -12.87 -8.15
CA ARG A 103 4.10 -11.65 -8.18
C ARG A 103 4.12 -10.86 -6.86
N LEU A 104 4.71 -11.43 -5.80
CA LEU A 104 4.61 -10.93 -4.41
C LEU A 104 5.79 -10.07 -3.94
N ILE A 105 6.93 -10.11 -4.63
CA ILE A 105 8.19 -9.51 -4.14
C ILE A 105 8.86 -8.68 -5.23
N ALA A 106 8.61 -7.37 -5.21
CA ALA A 106 9.51 -6.37 -5.76
C ALA A 106 9.45 -5.12 -4.89
N ILE A 107 10.25 -5.07 -3.81
CA ILE A 107 10.44 -3.85 -3.04
C ILE A 107 11.94 -3.55 -2.99
N ASN A 108 12.32 -2.42 -3.60
CA ASN A 108 13.65 -1.84 -3.50
C ASN A 108 13.74 -1.08 -2.17
N LEU A 109 14.16 -1.76 -1.10
CA LEU A 109 14.30 -1.19 0.26
C LEU A 109 15.71 -0.69 0.60
N ASP A 110 16.60 -0.58 -0.39
CA ASP A 110 18.02 -0.27 -0.13
C ASP A 110 18.32 1.24 -0.08
N ASP A 111 19.15 1.65 0.87
CA ASP A 111 19.74 2.99 1.00
C ASP A 111 20.47 3.43 -0.25
N LEU A 112 21.04 2.50 -1.03
CA LEU A 112 21.68 2.83 -2.29
C LEU A 112 20.69 3.42 -3.30
N ILE A 113 19.47 2.91 -3.33
CA ILE A 113 18.41 3.41 -4.20
C ILE A 113 17.96 4.79 -3.73
N TYR A 114 17.80 4.98 -2.42
CA TYR A 114 17.47 6.30 -1.86
C TYR A 114 18.56 7.34 -2.17
N LYS A 115 19.84 7.06 -1.89
CA LYS A 115 20.96 7.98 -2.17
C LYS A 115 21.03 8.37 -3.66
N ARG A 116 20.65 7.47 -4.56
CA ARG A 116 20.66 7.71 -6.00
C ARG A 116 19.44 8.46 -6.53
N THR A 117 18.26 8.21 -5.96
CA THR A 117 16.97 8.67 -6.53
C THR A 117 16.27 9.74 -5.70
N GLY A 118 16.61 9.86 -4.41
CA GLY A 118 15.87 10.65 -3.43
C GLY A 118 14.49 10.06 -3.07
N VAL A 119 14.12 8.90 -3.61
CA VAL A 119 12.81 8.27 -3.40
C VAL A 119 12.83 7.41 -2.16
N LYS A 120 12.09 7.85 -1.13
CA LYS A 120 11.96 7.14 0.14
C LYS A 120 10.98 5.97 0.00
N CYS A 121 11.37 4.79 0.47
CA CYS A 121 10.52 3.60 0.54
C CYS A 121 10.16 3.27 1.99
N ILE A 122 8.90 2.93 2.25
CA ILE A 122 8.40 2.43 3.55
C ILE A 122 7.55 1.19 3.28
N THR A 123 7.67 0.17 4.12
CA THR A 123 6.81 -1.03 4.06
C THR A 123 5.79 -1.02 5.18
N ILE A 124 4.55 -1.36 4.84
CA ILE A 124 3.48 -1.60 5.81
C ILE A 124 3.10 -3.08 5.77
N CYS A 125 3.01 -3.70 6.94
CA CYS A 125 2.65 -5.11 7.12
C CYS A 125 1.37 -5.19 7.96
N PRO A 126 0.18 -5.22 7.32
CA PRO A 126 -1.07 -5.41 8.02
C PRO A 126 -1.20 -6.84 8.55
N GLY A 127 -1.72 -6.96 9.78
CA GLY A 127 -2.30 -8.20 10.28
C GLY A 127 -3.66 -8.50 9.63
N ILE A 128 -4.41 -9.42 10.25
CA ILE A 128 -5.72 -9.84 9.74
C ILE A 128 -6.65 -8.64 9.66
N THR A 129 -7.09 -8.33 8.44
CA THR A 129 -7.88 -7.14 8.17
C THR A 129 -9.19 -7.52 7.48
N ASP A 130 -10.30 -7.03 8.02
CA ASP A 130 -11.67 -7.37 7.61
C ASP A 130 -11.97 -6.82 6.20
N THR A 131 -11.65 -7.62 5.19
CA THR A 131 -11.80 -7.31 3.77
C THR A 131 -12.47 -8.45 3.02
N THR A 132 -13.00 -8.17 1.83
CA THR A 132 -13.57 -9.20 0.95
C THR A 132 -12.56 -10.29 0.56
N LEU A 133 -11.28 -9.96 0.51
CA LEU A 133 -10.20 -10.91 0.26
C LEU A 133 -10.12 -11.95 1.38
N LEU A 134 -10.17 -11.50 2.63
CA LEU A 134 -10.17 -12.38 3.80
C LEU A 134 -11.43 -13.22 3.88
N SER A 135 -12.61 -12.67 3.54
CA SER A 135 -13.84 -13.45 3.55
C SER A 135 -13.83 -14.58 2.51
N LYS A 136 -13.22 -14.37 1.33
CA LYS A 136 -13.05 -15.41 0.32
C LYS A 136 -12.11 -16.52 0.79
N PHE A 137 -10.98 -16.13 1.38
CA PHE A 137 -10.04 -17.06 1.98
C PHE A 137 -10.71 -17.95 3.05
N PHE A 138 -11.50 -17.37 3.95
CA PHE A 138 -12.26 -18.13 4.95
C PHE A 138 -13.46 -18.90 4.40
N ALA A 139 -13.94 -18.57 3.21
CA ALA A 139 -14.97 -19.34 2.51
C ALA A 139 -14.40 -20.55 1.76
N GLY A 140 -13.07 -20.74 1.78
CA GLY A 140 -12.40 -21.80 1.04
C GLY A 140 -12.30 -21.54 -0.47
N GLU A 141 -12.69 -20.34 -0.91
CA GLU A 141 -12.53 -19.89 -2.29
C GLU A 141 -11.03 -19.61 -2.52
N ASP A 142 -10.47 -20.23 -3.56
CA ASP A 142 -9.05 -20.12 -3.95
C ASP A 142 -8.02 -20.81 -3.02
N LEU A 143 -8.43 -21.70 -2.10
CA LEU A 143 -7.48 -22.50 -1.31
C LEU A 143 -6.77 -23.56 -2.16
N LEU A 144 -5.44 -23.57 -2.08
CA LEU A 144 -4.59 -24.46 -2.87
C LEU A 144 -4.54 -25.88 -2.31
N PHE A 145 -4.79 -26.05 -1.00
CA PHE A 145 -4.76 -27.36 -0.35
C PHE A 145 -5.88 -27.54 0.69
N PRO A 146 -6.53 -28.73 0.76
CA PRO A 146 -7.61 -29.01 1.71
C PRO A 146 -7.23 -28.89 3.20
N TRP A 147 -5.94 -28.97 3.56
CA TRP A 147 -5.49 -28.82 4.94
C TRP A 147 -5.52 -27.36 5.42
N MET A 148 -5.70 -26.40 4.51
CA MET A 148 -5.75 -24.97 4.83
C MET A 148 -7.06 -24.55 5.53
N ASP A 149 -8.13 -25.33 5.45
CA ASP A 149 -9.37 -25.10 6.21
C ASP A 149 -9.10 -25.10 7.73
N GLY A 150 -8.17 -25.95 8.18
CA GLY A 150 -7.73 -25.97 9.58
C GLY A 150 -6.97 -24.70 9.97
N ILE A 151 -6.18 -24.13 9.04
CA ILE A 151 -5.45 -22.89 9.27
C ILE A 151 -6.40 -21.71 9.33
N ALA A 152 -7.35 -21.60 8.39
CA ALA A 152 -8.38 -20.57 8.39
C ALA A 152 -9.11 -20.48 9.75
N THR A 153 -9.47 -21.64 10.30
CA THR A 153 -10.13 -21.75 11.61
C THR A 153 -9.22 -21.29 12.75
N GLU A 154 -7.95 -21.71 12.76
CA GLU A 154 -6.98 -21.34 13.80
C GLU A 154 -6.61 -19.85 13.75
N VAL A 155 -6.46 -19.32 12.54
CA VAL A 155 -6.20 -17.91 12.25
C VAL A 155 -7.35 -17.04 12.81
N LYS A 156 -8.59 -17.39 12.51
CA LYS A 156 -9.78 -16.67 13.00
C LYS A 156 -9.92 -16.72 14.53
N LYS A 157 -9.48 -17.80 15.16
CA LYS A 157 -9.60 -18.02 16.61
C LYS A 157 -8.53 -17.27 17.41
N ASN A 158 -7.29 -17.25 16.93
CA ASN A 158 -6.15 -16.82 17.73
C ASN A 158 -5.64 -15.42 17.40
N TYR A 159 -6.04 -14.85 16.26
CA TYR A 159 -5.52 -13.57 15.80
C TYR A 159 -6.67 -12.56 15.70
N PRO A 160 -6.63 -11.47 16.47
CA PRO A 160 -7.67 -10.44 16.42
C PRO A 160 -7.69 -9.79 15.03
N SER A 161 -8.89 -9.63 14.46
CA SER A 161 -9.04 -8.86 13.23
C SER A 161 -8.99 -7.35 13.51
N GLN A 162 -8.76 -6.58 12.45
CA GLN A 162 -8.82 -5.12 12.48
C GLN A 162 -9.59 -4.58 11.27
N SER A 163 -10.04 -3.33 11.37
CA SER A 163 -10.69 -2.66 10.26
C SER A 163 -9.68 -2.23 9.18
N PRO A 164 -10.06 -2.16 7.90
CA PRO A 164 -9.21 -1.60 6.86
C PRO A 164 -8.84 -0.12 7.11
N SER A 165 -9.70 0.62 7.82
CA SER A 165 -9.42 1.99 8.28
C SER A 165 -8.16 2.07 9.15
N ALA A 166 -7.91 1.08 10.02
CA ALA A 166 -6.70 1.04 10.84
C ALA A 166 -5.42 0.96 9.98
N VAL A 167 -5.48 0.23 8.86
CA VAL A 167 -4.37 0.15 7.90
C VAL A 167 -4.12 1.50 7.22
N GLY A 168 -5.20 2.19 6.81
CA GLY A 168 -5.11 3.53 6.25
C GLY A 168 -4.49 4.55 7.23
N GLU A 169 -4.85 4.46 8.50
CA GLU A 169 -4.26 5.29 9.57
C GLU A 169 -2.77 4.98 9.78
N CYS A 170 -2.38 3.70 9.74
CA CYS A 170 -0.99 3.29 9.78
C CYS A 170 -0.19 3.89 8.63
N ILE A 171 -0.72 3.87 7.40
CA ILE A 171 -0.04 4.46 6.24
C ILE A 171 0.19 5.96 6.42
N VAL A 172 -0.84 6.70 6.81
CA VAL A 172 -0.71 8.15 7.06
C VAL A 172 0.36 8.44 8.10
N LYS A 173 0.36 7.69 9.21
CA LYS A 173 1.36 7.79 10.27
C LYS A 173 2.76 7.47 9.75
N ALA A 174 2.93 6.34 9.08
CA ALA A 174 4.22 5.85 8.60
C ALA A 174 4.82 6.77 7.51
N VAL A 175 4.02 7.31 6.60
CA VAL A 175 4.50 8.29 5.61
C VAL A 175 4.98 9.57 6.30
N SER A 176 4.26 9.99 7.34
CA SER A 176 4.55 11.22 8.08
C SER A 176 5.79 11.09 8.96
N GLU A 177 5.92 9.99 9.70
CA GLU A 177 6.91 9.78 10.77
C GLU A 177 8.04 8.82 10.40
N GLY A 178 7.82 7.90 9.46
CA GLY A 178 8.75 6.84 9.12
C GLY A 178 10.02 7.34 8.45
N GLU A 179 11.10 6.60 8.60
CA GLU A 179 12.37 6.81 7.92
C GLU A 179 12.41 5.99 6.61
N ASN A 180 13.38 6.28 5.74
CA ASN A 180 13.63 5.42 4.58
C ASN A 180 13.94 3.99 5.04
N GLY A 181 13.39 2.99 4.34
CA GLY A 181 13.58 1.58 4.66
C GLY A 181 12.82 1.09 5.91
N SER A 182 12.09 1.97 6.61
CA SER A 182 11.34 1.55 7.80
C SER A 182 10.21 0.58 7.45
N VAL A 183 9.99 -0.38 8.33
CA VAL A 183 8.90 -1.35 8.25
C VAL A 183 7.95 -1.10 9.40
N TRP A 184 6.65 -1.03 9.09
CA TRP A 184 5.61 -0.76 10.08
C TRP A 184 4.62 -1.90 10.11
N ILE A 185 4.27 -2.36 11.31
CA ILE A 185 3.24 -3.36 11.53
C ILE A 185 1.99 -2.65 12.02
N VAL A 186 0.83 -3.07 11.51
CA VAL A 186 -0.48 -2.70 12.04
C VAL A 186 -1.28 -3.96 12.33
N ASN A 187 -1.54 -4.23 13.61
CA ASN A 187 -2.26 -5.43 14.05
C ASN A 187 -3.19 -5.10 15.22
N GLY A 188 -4.43 -5.59 15.18
CA GLY A 188 -5.45 -5.24 16.17
C GLY A 188 -5.69 -3.73 16.30
N GLY A 189 -5.42 -2.95 15.25
CA GLY A 189 -5.51 -1.48 15.27
C GLY A 189 -4.29 -0.74 15.87
N LEU A 190 -3.26 -1.46 16.32
CA LEU A 190 -2.04 -0.87 16.86
C LEU A 190 -0.95 -0.79 15.80
N SER A 191 -0.42 0.41 15.57
CA SER A 191 0.60 0.70 14.56
C SER A 191 1.96 1.04 15.18
N TYR A 192 2.99 0.26 14.86
CA TYR A 192 4.35 0.43 15.40
C TYR A 192 5.42 0.11 14.35
N LYS A 193 6.59 0.76 14.48
CA LYS A 193 7.78 0.48 13.67
C LYS A 193 8.41 -0.83 14.14
N LEU A 194 8.75 -1.72 13.22
CA LEU A 194 9.46 -2.96 13.50
C LEU A 194 10.97 -2.70 13.57
N ASP A 195 11.60 -3.13 14.64
CA ASP A 195 13.06 -3.16 14.76
C ASP A 195 13.60 -4.42 14.07
N ILE A 196 14.19 -4.24 12.88
CA ILE A 196 14.79 -5.33 12.12
C ILE A 196 16.21 -5.59 12.66
N PRO A 197 16.57 -6.84 13.01
CA PRO A 197 17.92 -7.14 13.45
C PRO A 197 18.94 -6.82 12.35
N ALA A 198 20.11 -6.35 12.76
CA ALA A 198 21.19 -6.00 11.83
C ALA A 198 21.55 -7.20 10.93
N ASN A 199 21.80 -6.93 9.65
CA ASN A 199 22.19 -7.96 8.70
C ASN A 199 23.61 -8.45 9.03
N GLN A 200 23.70 -9.69 9.50
CA GLN A 200 24.97 -10.34 9.87
C GLN A 200 25.95 -10.53 8.69
N PHE A 201 25.49 -10.39 7.45
CA PHE A 201 26.31 -10.51 6.24
C PHE A 201 26.71 -9.17 5.64
N VAL A 202 26.15 -8.05 6.11
CA VAL A 202 26.57 -6.71 5.70
C VAL A 202 27.59 -6.23 6.70
N GLN A 203 28.86 -6.24 6.30
CA GLN A 203 29.89 -5.59 7.11
C GLN A 203 29.73 -4.08 7.01
N PRO A 204 29.83 -3.33 8.13
CA PRO A 204 29.80 -1.87 8.07
C PRO A 204 30.93 -1.41 7.14
N SER A 205 30.57 -0.60 6.13
CA SER A 205 31.55 -0.06 5.19
C SER A 205 32.60 0.74 5.97
N SER A 206 33.87 0.37 5.82
CA SER A 206 35.02 0.99 6.49
C SER A 206 35.35 2.40 5.97
N THR A 207 34.35 3.20 5.60
CA THR A 207 34.52 4.54 5.01
C THR A 207 33.87 5.61 5.89
N GLU A 208 34.40 5.73 7.11
CA GLU A 208 34.44 6.98 7.87
C GLU A 208 35.82 7.04 8.55
N THR A 209 36.85 7.35 7.78
CA THR A 209 38.14 7.89 8.27
C THR A 209 38.96 8.33 7.06
N SER A 210 38.70 9.54 6.59
CA SER A 210 39.74 10.40 6.02
C SER A 210 39.22 11.83 6.05
N GLU A 211 39.85 12.59 6.95
CA GLU A 211 39.83 14.06 7.07
C GLU A 211 40.07 14.77 5.73
#